data_AF-A0A5N6U4N6-F1
#
_entry.id   AF-A0A5N6U4N6-F1
#
_cell.length_a   1.000
_cell.length_b   1.000
_cell.length_c   1.000
_cell.angle_alpha   90.00
_cell.angle_beta   90.00
_cell.angle_gamma   90.00
#
_symmetry.space_group_name_H-M   'P 1'
#
loop_
_entity.id
_entity.type
_entity.pdbx_description
1 polymer ?
#
loop_
_entity_poly.entity_id
_entity_poly.type
_entity_poly.pdbx_seq_one_letter_code
_entity_poly.pdbx_strand_id
1 'polypeptide(L)'
;MRLARPSFNPGRTKNIIHGVQAFIIFLAWACTIAIFTKGGGIDGRAAWYWALCWFSIPGLIYLVAVPMWPRARRFGNVYAFATVDCLYAVLWFTAWVCVASYVAQGKSEGKSDSDKDKDKDKDSDSKSGCDNWAYGNASKCKISTATCIMGVVVFLLFAATAFMSFRNVMHFRRTGTLPDAVSDPTFAAQSKAAFSSNPAHDFEEEEDDFRSGRGTAMGSSLPSIRGDRDEDYSLLHQSEVDEFGNPNGRSAMHGAYDPTASTAGGSVLHDYNTTTSYGGAHGQHYAPPSEWGSSEDKMTDIDIYNQYPLVLDPTSKAINLSTTNTSPASHETLSEELEALNTLHRSLIALDPPNIPPPPLPINPKRSGQINKLKDSANTAYRKNNHAEAVRLYTYAIDMGIARPGWEPMSLAREELAALFANRAQAYMAQQAWADGLVDAKCSVESKPVGNVKAWWRAGRCLAEMGRWEEAKVAIERGLEFEPRNGEGAKELLGLLEEVENGAKRASS
;
A
#
# COMPACT_ATOMS: atom_id res chain seq x y z
N MET A 1 -22.82 30.20 -5.01
CA MET A 1 -22.94 28.93 -4.28
C MET A 1 -22.59 27.79 -5.24
N ARG A 2 -21.33 27.34 -5.28
CA ARG A 2 -20.96 26.17 -6.10
C ARG A 2 -21.32 24.93 -5.28
N LEU A 3 -22.38 24.23 -5.68
CA LEU A 3 -22.72 22.91 -5.13
C LEU A 3 -21.50 22.01 -5.25
N ALA A 4 -20.99 21.53 -4.11
CA ALA A 4 -19.91 20.54 -4.08
C ALA A 4 -20.41 19.29 -4.82
N ARG A 5 -19.77 18.96 -5.96
CA ARG A 5 -20.04 17.69 -6.63
C ARG A 5 -19.57 16.57 -5.71
N PRO A 6 -20.36 15.51 -5.49
CA PRO A 6 -19.94 14.37 -4.67
C PRO A 6 -18.62 13.80 -5.22
N SER A 7 -17.67 13.51 -4.33
CA SER A 7 -16.41 12.88 -4.73
C SER A 7 -16.71 11.48 -5.27
N PHE A 8 -16.42 11.28 -6.56
CA PHE A 8 -16.60 9.99 -7.21
C PHE A 8 -15.46 9.08 -6.79
N ASN A 9 -15.71 8.13 -5.88
CA ASN A 9 -14.77 7.05 -5.56
C ASN A 9 -15.03 5.89 -6.56
N PRO A 10 -14.11 5.62 -7.51
CA PRO A 10 -14.31 4.62 -8.56
C PRO A 10 -14.53 3.19 -8.01
N GLY A 11 -13.83 2.81 -6.95
CA GLY A 11 -13.88 1.48 -6.33
C GLY A 11 -15.19 1.23 -5.60
N ARG A 12 -15.67 2.20 -4.81
CA ARG A 12 -17.01 2.14 -4.21
C ARG A 12 -18.09 2.08 -5.28
N THR A 13 -17.94 2.86 -6.35
CA THR A 13 -18.88 2.84 -7.48
C THR A 13 -18.92 1.47 -8.14
N LYS A 14 -17.76 0.85 -8.38
CA LYS A 14 -17.66 -0.50 -8.95
C LYS A 14 -18.34 -1.54 -8.06
N ASN A 15 -18.10 -1.51 -6.75
CA ASN A 15 -18.74 -2.45 -5.81
C ASN A 15 -20.26 -2.28 -5.79
N ILE A 16 -20.78 -1.04 -5.87
CA ILE A 16 -22.22 -0.77 -5.98
C ILE A 16 -22.79 -1.36 -7.28
N ILE A 17 -22.08 -1.21 -8.41
CA ILE A 17 -22.50 -1.79 -9.69
C ILE A 17 -22.58 -3.33 -9.57
N HIS A 18 -21.62 -3.98 -8.93
CA HIS A 18 -21.68 -5.43 -8.66
C HIS A 18 -22.83 -5.84 -7.74
N GLY A 19 -23.16 -5.04 -6.72
CA GLY A 19 -24.35 -5.24 -5.90
C GLY A 19 -25.64 -5.19 -6.72
N VAL A 20 -25.75 -4.22 -7.65
CA VAL A 20 -26.87 -4.11 -8.58
C VAL A 20 -26.92 -5.31 -9.54
N GLN A 21 -25.78 -5.76 -10.06
CA GLN A 21 -25.71 -6.98 -10.88
C GLN A 21 -26.24 -8.19 -10.11
N ALA A 22 -25.79 -8.41 -8.87
CA ALA A 22 -26.25 -9.54 -8.05
C ALA A 22 -27.77 -9.53 -7.85
N PHE A 23 -28.36 -8.34 -7.60
CA PHE A 23 -29.81 -8.19 -7.46
C PHE A 23 -30.56 -8.51 -8.76
N ILE A 24 -30.10 -7.98 -9.90
CA ILE A 24 -30.71 -8.23 -11.21
C ILE A 24 -30.59 -9.70 -11.59
N ILE A 25 -29.46 -10.35 -11.30
CA ILE A 25 -29.24 -11.78 -11.56
C ILE A 25 -30.17 -12.65 -10.71
N PHE A 26 -30.38 -12.29 -9.44
CA PHE A 26 -31.36 -12.96 -8.59
C PHE A 26 -32.79 -12.84 -9.15
N LEU A 27 -33.20 -11.65 -9.61
CA LEU A 27 -34.50 -11.47 -10.26
C LEU A 27 -34.60 -12.29 -11.56
N ALA A 28 -33.52 -12.34 -12.34
CA ALA A 28 -33.49 -13.11 -13.58
C ALA A 28 -33.56 -14.63 -13.33
N TRP A 29 -32.96 -15.11 -12.25
CA TRP A 29 -33.12 -16.47 -11.76
C TRP A 29 -34.58 -16.76 -11.35
N ALA A 30 -35.23 -15.86 -10.62
CA ALA A 30 -36.64 -16.01 -10.27
C ALA A 30 -37.55 -16.03 -11.51
N CYS A 31 -37.30 -15.14 -12.49
CA CYS A 31 -38.04 -15.10 -13.74
C CYS A 31 -37.83 -16.37 -14.58
N THR A 32 -36.64 -16.95 -14.61
CA THR A 32 -36.39 -18.21 -15.33
C THR A 32 -37.11 -19.40 -14.69
N ILE A 33 -37.20 -19.48 -13.36
CA ILE A 33 -38.07 -20.46 -12.69
C ILE A 33 -39.53 -20.26 -13.10
N ALA A 34 -40.01 -19.02 -13.14
CA ALA A 34 -41.38 -18.72 -13.58
C ALA A 34 -41.65 -19.10 -15.05
N ILE A 35 -40.62 -19.14 -15.90
CA ILE A 35 -40.73 -19.65 -17.27
C ILE A 35 -40.84 -21.18 -17.26
N PHE A 36 -40.05 -21.85 -16.42
CA PHE A 36 -40.04 -23.32 -16.33
C PHE A 36 -41.33 -23.90 -15.76
N THR A 37 -42.02 -23.16 -14.89
CA THR A 37 -43.32 -23.58 -14.32
C THR A 37 -44.49 -23.42 -15.29
N LYS A 38 -44.35 -22.69 -16.40
CA LYS A 38 -45.46 -22.35 -17.30
C LYS A 38 -45.76 -23.36 -18.43
N GLY A 39 -45.16 -24.55 -18.42
CA GLY A 39 -45.41 -25.60 -19.42
C GLY A 39 -44.98 -25.21 -20.84
N GLY A 40 -45.08 -26.13 -21.82
CA GLY A 40 -44.82 -25.82 -23.24
C GLY A 40 -43.35 -25.84 -23.68
N GLY A 41 -42.58 -26.83 -23.25
CA GLY A 41 -41.19 -27.05 -23.69
C GLY A 41 -40.19 -26.04 -23.11
N ILE A 42 -39.00 -26.53 -22.75
CA ILE A 42 -37.87 -25.71 -22.32
C ILE A 42 -36.70 -26.09 -23.21
N ASP A 43 -36.07 -25.08 -23.81
CA ASP A 43 -34.89 -25.25 -24.66
C ASP A 43 -33.61 -25.09 -23.80
N GLY A 44 -32.53 -25.75 -24.22
CA GLY A 44 -31.18 -25.60 -23.66
C GLY A 44 -30.71 -24.15 -23.62
N ARG A 45 -31.23 -23.27 -24.49
CA ARG A 45 -30.99 -21.81 -24.45
C ARG A 45 -31.46 -21.15 -23.15
N ALA A 46 -32.64 -21.53 -22.65
CA ALA A 46 -33.16 -21.02 -21.38
C ALA A 46 -32.48 -21.70 -20.19
N ALA A 47 -32.08 -22.97 -20.34
CA ALA A 47 -31.31 -23.69 -19.33
C ALA A 47 -29.90 -23.10 -19.13
N TRP A 48 -29.22 -22.67 -20.21
CA TRP A 48 -27.93 -21.97 -20.14
C TRP A 48 -28.01 -20.69 -19.30
N TYR A 49 -29.05 -19.87 -19.55
CA TYR A 49 -29.27 -18.65 -18.78
C TYR A 49 -29.48 -18.94 -17.29
N TRP A 50 -30.31 -19.95 -16.97
CA TRP A 50 -30.56 -20.38 -15.60
C TRP A 50 -29.30 -20.88 -14.90
N ALA A 51 -28.49 -21.71 -15.59
CA ALA A 51 -27.22 -22.21 -15.05
C ALA A 51 -26.22 -21.07 -14.81
N LEU A 52 -26.15 -20.09 -15.73
CA LEU A 52 -25.26 -18.95 -15.58
C LEU A 52 -25.60 -18.08 -14.36
N CYS A 53 -26.87 -18.00 -13.94
CA CYS A 53 -27.23 -17.32 -12.70
C CYS A 53 -26.51 -17.90 -11.48
N TRP A 54 -26.39 -19.23 -11.40
CA TRP A 54 -25.64 -19.91 -10.33
C TRP A 54 -24.13 -19.75 -10.49
N PHE A 55 -23.62 -19.92 -11.71
CA PHE A 55 -22.19 -19.75 -11.96
C PHE A 55 -21.70 -18.32 -11.70
N SER A 56 -22.58 -17.31 -11.78
CA SER A 56 -22.24 -15.93 -11.47
C SER A 56 -22.00 -15.68 -9.97
N ILE A 57 -22.48 -16.54 -9.07
CA ILE A 57 -22.39 -16.32 -7.61
C ILE A 57 -20.93 -16.33 -7.12
N PRO A 58 -20.09 -17.35 -7.39
CA PRO A 58 -18.68 -17.33 -6.98
C PRO A 58 -17.92 -16.14 -7.56
N GLY A 59 -18.20 -15.77 -8.81
CA GLY A 59 -17.60 -14.61 -9.47
C GLY A 59 -17.91 -13.29 -8.76
N LEU A 60 -19.19 -13.05 -8.48
CA LEU A 60 -19.63 -11.84 -7.78
C LEU A 60 -19.14 -11.78 -6.33
N ILE A 61 -19.10 -12.93 -5.65
CA ILE A 61 -18.48 -13.02 -4.32
C ILE A 61 -17.03 -12.57 -4.42
N TYR A 62 -16.23 -13.10 -5.35
CA TYR A 62 -14.85 -12.65 -5.52
C TYR A 62 -14.74 -11.16 -5.83
N LEU A 63 -15.55 -10.63 -6.77
CA LEU A 63 -15.52 -9.23 -7.20
C LEU A 63 -15.92 -8.23 -6.08
N VAL A 64 -16.79 -8.63 -5.14
CA VAL A 64 -17.32 -7.76 -4.07
C VAL A 64 -16.63 -8.02 -2.74
N ALA A 65 -16.50 -9.28 -2.34
CA ALA A 65 -15.98 -9.67 -1.02
C ALA A 65 -14.50 -9.34 -0.86
N VAL A 66 -13.68 -9.57 -1.91
CA VAL A 66 -12.23 -9.38 -1.83
C VAL A 66 -11.85 -7.90 -1.63
N PRO A 67 -12.45 -6.93 -2.35
CA PRO A 67 -12.18 -5.52 -2.09
C PRO A 67 -12.81 -4.99 -0.80
N MET A 68 -13.90 -5.59 -0.32
CA MET A 68 -14.62 -5.10 0.85
C MET A 68 -14.09 -5.63 2.19
N TRP A 69 -13.60 -6.88 2.24
CA TRP A 69 -13.14 -7.47 3.50
C TRP A 69 -11.62 -7.43 3.66
N PRO A 70 -11.10 -6.82 4.73
CA PRO A 70 -9.65 -6.74 5.00
C PRO A 70 -8.93 -8.08 4.92
N ARG A 71 -9.54 -9.14 5.47
CA ARG A 71 -8.94 -10.48 5.49
C ARG A 71 -8.88 -11.16 4.11
N ALA A 72 -9.77 -10.76 3.20
CA ALA A 72 -9.86 -11.32 1.86
C ALA A 72 -8.97 -10.57 0.85
N ARG A 73 -8.54 -9.33 1.15
CA ARG A 73 -7.69 -8.51 0.28
C ARG A 73 -6.40 -9.21 -0.17
N ARG A 74 -5.87 -10.13 0.64
CA ARG A 74 -4.70 -10.98 0.30
C ARG A 74 -4.90 -11.92 -0.90
N PHE A 75 -6.12 -12.08 -1.38
CA PHE A 75 -6.45 -12.85 -2.57
C PHE A 75 -6.71 -11.96 -3.79
N GLY A 76 -6.61 -10.64 -3.60
CA GLY A 76 -6.88 -9.68 -4.65
C GLY A 76 -5.72 -9.62 -5.65
N ASN A 77 -6.06 -9.76 -6.93
CA ASN A 77 -5.14 -9.56 -8.04
C ASN A 77 -5.84 -8.73 -9.14
N VAL A 78 -5.20 -7.65 -9.63
CA VAL A 78 -5.81 -6.74 -10.64
C VAL A 78 -6.20 -7.49 -11.90
N TYR A 79 -5.31 -8.38 -12.34
CA TYR A 79 -5.53 -9.18 -13.53
C TYR A 79 -6.67 -10.17 -13.31
N ALA A 80 -6.78 -10.75 -12.11
CA ALA A 80 -7.91 -11.62 -11.77
C ALA A 80 -9.23 -10.85 -11.76
N PHE A 81 -9.30 -9.65 -11.19
CA PHE A 81 -10.50 -8.81 -11.26
C PHE A 81 -10.92 -8.50 -12.70
N ALA A 82 -9.96 -8.08 -13.54
CA ALA A 82 -10.22 -7.81 -14.95
C ALA A 82 -10.64 -9.07 -15.73
N THR A 83 -10.00 -10.21 -15.45
CA THR A 83 -10.32 -11.48 -16.11
C THR A 83 -11.72 -11.95 -15.75
N VAL A 84 -12.09 -11.88 -14.46
CA VAL A 84 -13.41 -12.27 -13.99
C VAL A 84 -14.49 -11.36 -14.60
N ASP A 85 -14.29 -10.04 -14.59
CA ASP A 85 -15.23 -9.09 -15.23
C ASP A 85 -15.40 -9.37 -16.74
N CYS A 86 -14.30 -9.55 -17.47
CA CYS A 86 -14.33 -9.85 -18.91
C CYS A 86 -14.99 -11.20 -19.20
N LEU A 87 -14.69 -12.23 -18.40
CA LEU A 87 -15.30 -13.55 -18.52
C LEU A 87 -16.81 -13.45 -18.38
N TYR A 88 -17.30 -12.80 -17.33
CA TYR A 88 -18.74 -12.65 -17.11
C TYR A 88 -19.39 -11.73 -18.14
N ALA A 89 -18.71 -10.72 -18.68
CA ALA A 89 -19.22 -9.96 -19.82
C ALA A 89 -19.48 -10.87 -21.04
N VAL A 90 -18.55 -11.77 -21.37
CA VAL A 90 -18.73 -12.74 -22.47
C VAL A 90 -19.83 -13.73 -22.15
N LEU A 91 -19.85 -14.32 -20.95
CA LEU A 91 -20.87 -15.29 -20.57
C LEU A 91 -22.28 -14.67 -20.59
N TRP A 92 -22.45 -13.47 -20.04
CA TRP A 92 -23.74 -12.78 -20.04
C TRP A 92 -24.17 -12.28 -21.42
N PHE A 93 -23.23 -11.95 -22.30
CA PHE A 93 -23.51 -11.73 -23.72
C PHE A 93 -24.12 -12.98 -24.35
N THR A 94 -23.50 -14.15 -24.15
CA THR A 94 -24.04 -15.42 -24.71
C THR A 94 -25.41 -15.77 -24.12
N ALA A 95 -25.62 -15.56 -22.82
CA ALA A 95 -26.89 -15.86 -22.17
C ALA A 95 -28.03 -14.97 -22.69
N TRP A 96 -27.77 -13.66 -22.83
CA TRP A 96 -28.72 -12.74 -23.47
C TRP A 96 -29.07 -13.19 -24.90
N VAL A 97 -28.06 -13.48 -25.74
CA VAL A 97 -28.28 -13.92 -27.14
C VAL A 97 -29.07 -15.23 -27.20
N CYS A 98 -28.81 -16.17 -26.28
CA CYS A 98 -29.56 -17.42 -26.18
C CYS A 98 -31.05 -17.16 -25.90
N VAL A 99 -31.39 -16.34 -24.90
CA VAL A 99 -32.80 -16.06 -24.58
C VAL A 99 -33.47 -15.19 -25.65
N ALA A 100 -32.72 -14.25 -26.25
CA ALA A 100 -33.21 -13.44 -27.37
C ALA A 100 -33.59 -14.32 -28.57
N SER A 101 -32.72 -15.25 -28.95
CA SER A 101 -32.98 -16.19 -30.05
C SER A 101 -34.14 -17.14 -29.72
N TYR A 102 -34.28 -17.59 -28.46
CA TYR A 102 -35.41 -18.39 -28.02
C TYR A 102 -36.74 -17.64 -28.16
N VAL A 103 -36.79 -16.38 -27.73
CA VAL A 103 -37.99 -15.53 -27.88
C VAL A 103 -38.29 -15.27 -29.35
N ALA A 104 -37.27 -14.94 -30.15
CA ALA A 104 -37.43 -14.64 -31.58
C ALA A 104 -37.92 -15.86 -32.36
N GLN A 105 -37.30 -17.03 -32.15
CA GLN A 105 -37.69 -18.27 -32.81
C GLN A 105 -39.12 -18.67 -32.48
N GLY A 106 -39.49 -18.64 -31.19
CA GLY A 106 -40.86 -18.98 -30.80
C GLY A 106 -41.91 -18.03 -31.37
N LYS A 107 -41.58 -16.75 -31.62
CA LYS A 107 -42.47 -15.81 -32.31
C LYS A 107 -42.55 -16.09 -33.82
N SER A 108 -41.46 -16.56 -34.43
CA SER A 108 -41.43 -16.90 -35.85
C SER A 108 -42.19 -18.18 -36.16
N GLU A 109 -42.00 -19.24 -35.35
CA GLU A 109 -42.66 -20.53 -35.52
C GLU A 109 -44.17 -20.40 -35.30
N GLY A 110 -44.60 -19.74 -34.24
CA GLY A 110 -46.02 -19.58 -33.98
C GLY A 110 -46.72 -18.63 -34.96
N LYS A 111 -45.99 -17.72 -35.63
CA LYS A 111 -46.51 -16.98 -36.79
C LYS A 111 -46.71 -17.91 -38.00
N SER A 112 -45.74 -18.79 -38.28
CA SER A 112 -45.81 -19.73 -39.40
C SER A 112 -46.93 -20.78 -39.26
N ASP A 113 -47.25 -21.21 -38.03
CA ASP A 113 -48.37 -22.10 -37.78
C ASP A 113 -49.71 -21.34 -37.89
N SER A 114 -49.78 -20.10 -37.39
CA SER A 114 -50.98 -19.27 -37.54
C SER A 114 -51.30 -18.91 -38.99
N ASP A 115 -50.30 -18.83 -39.88
CA ASP A 115 -50.51 -18.56 -41.31
C ASP A 115 -50.96 -19.82 -42.08
N LYS A 116 -50.73 -21.04 -41.55
CA LYS A 116 -51.29 -22.30 -42.10
C LYS A 116 -52.75 -22.54 -41.70
N ASP A 117 -53.17 -22.06 -40.53
CA ASP A 117 -54.56 -22.21 -40.04
C ASP A 117 -55.53 -21.14 -40.60
N LYS A 118 -55.01 -20.06 -41.20
CA LYS A 118 -55.81 -18.98 -41.81
C LYS A 118 -56.57 -19.36 -43.09
N ASP A 119 -56.40 -20.58 -43.60
CA ASP A 119 -57.19 -21.08 -44.72
C ASP A 119 -58.63 -21.50 -44.33
N LYS A 120 -59.04 -21.38 -43.05
CA LYS A 120 -60.38 -21.87 -42.63
C LYS A 120 -61.36 -20.94 -41.94
N ASP A 121 -61.02 -19.78 -41.38
CA ASP A 121 -62.06 -18.90 -40.80
C ASP A 121 -61.71 -17.40 -40.88
N LYS A 122 -62.59 -16.65 -41.54
CA LYS A 122 -62.57 -15.17 -41.60
C LYS A 122 -63.28 -14.61 -40.36
N ASP A 123 -62.57 -14.58 -39.24
CA ASP A 123 -62.75 -13.59 -38.18
C ASP A 123 -61.71 -13.86 -37.10
N SER A 124 -60.53 -13.24 -37.21
CA SER A 124 -59.56 -13.26 -36.13
C SER A 124 -58.82 -11.94 -36.05
N ASP A 125 -59.04 -11.20 -34.97
CA ASP A 125 -58.13 -10.15 -34.51
C ASP A 125 -56.69 -10.60 -34.70
N SER A 126 -55.87 -9.77 -35.36
CA SER A 126 -54.50 -10.07 -35.71
C SER A 126 -53.60 -10.16 -34.46
N LYS A 127 -53.69 -11.28 -33.74
CA LYS A 127 -52.77 -11.62 -32.66
C LYS A 127 -51.36 -11.64 -33.23
N SER A 128 -50.49 -10.78 -32.72
CA SER A 128 -49.13 -10.59 -33.21
C SER A 128 -48.13 -10.57 -32.06
N GLY A 129 -46.90 -11.00 -32.32
CA GLY A 129 -45.87 -11.05 -31.29
C GLY A 129 -46.09 -12.19 -30.30
N CYS A 130 -46.29 -11.89 -29.01
CA CYS A 130 -46.35 -12.90 -27.96
C CYS A 130 -47.66 -13.71 -27.93
N ASP A 131 -48.68 -13.27 -28.65
CA ASP A 131 -49.98 -13.96 -28.67
C ASP A 131 -49.97 -15.23 -29.54
N ASN A 132 -49.01 -15.33 -30.48
CA ASN A 132 -48.78 -16.49 -31.35
C ASN A 132 -47.39 -17.09 -31.06
N TRP A 133 -47.07 -17.36 -29.81
CA TRP A 133 -45.75 -17.89 -29.43
C TRP A 133 -45.77 -19.43 -29.36
N ALA A 134 -44.84 -20.09 -30.07
CA ALA A 134 -44.85 -21.55 -30.21
C ALA A 134 -44.57 -22.32 -28.91
N TYR A 135 -43.83 -21.73 -27.97
CA TYR A 135 -43.34 -22.42 -26.76
C TYR A 135 -44.19 -22.17 -25.51
N GLY A 136 -45.50 -21.96 -25.68
CA GLY A 136 -46.47 -21.81 -24.58
C GLY A 136 -47.27 -20.51 -24.63
N ASN A 137 -47.87 -20.12 -23.51
CA ASN A 137 -48.81 -18.99 -23.49
C ASN A 137 -48.13 -17.61 -23.63
N ALA A 138 -48.92 -16.59 -23.99
CA ALA A 138 -48.46 -15.22 -24.16
C ALA A 138 -47.77 -14.64 -22.91
N SER A 139 -48.15 -15.10 -21.72
CA SER A 139 -47.53 -14.68 -20.46
C SER A 139 -46.09 -15.21 -20.33
N LYS A 140 -45.83 -16.47 -20.74
CA LYS A 140 -44.48 -17.06 -20.78
C LYS A 140 -43.60 -16.33 -21.80
N CYS A 141 -44.14 -15.92 -22.95
CA CYS A 141 -43.42 -15.08 -23.92
C CYS A 141 -43.07 -13.69 -23.34
N LYS A 142 -44.00 -13.03 -22.65
CA LYS A 142 -43.77 -11.73 -22.00
C LYS A 142 -42.69 -11.82 -20.93
N ILE A 143 -42.73 -12.85 -20.08
CA ILE A 143 -41.70 -13.10 -19.05
C ILE A 143 -40.34 -13.44 -19.69
N SER A 144 -40.33 -14.24 -20.76
CA SER A 144 -39.10 -14.55 -21.50
C SER A 144 -38.49 -13.31 -22.16
N THR A 145 -39.33 -12.40 -22.66
CA THR A 145 -38.90 -11.10 -23.21
C THR A 145 -38.33 -10.21 -22.10
N ALA A 146 -38.98 -10.15 -20.93
CA ALA A 146 -38.45 -9.41 -19.77
C ALA A 146 -37.10 -9.98 -19.29
N THR A 147 -36.95 -11.31 -19.28
CA THR A 147 -35.69 -11.99 -18.93
C THR A 147 -34.58 -11.67 -19.92
N CYS A 148 -34.88 -11.57 -21.22
CA CYS A 148 -33.94 -11.09 -22.23
C CYS A 148 -33.43 -9.68 -21.93
N ILE A 149 -34.33 -8.74 -21.59
CA ILE A 149 -33.97 -7.35 -21.24
C ILE A 149 -33.06 -7.33 -20.01
N MET A 150 -33.37 -8.12 -18.98
CA MET A 150 -32.52 -8.25 -17.79
C MET A 150 -31.12 -8.76 -18.17
N GLY A 151 -31.03 -9.74 -19.08
CA GLY A 151 -29.76 -10.22 -19.63
C GLY A 151 -28.92 -9.13 -20.31
N VAL A 152 -29.54 -8.26 -21.12
CA VAL A 152 -28.87 -7.10 -21.72
C VAL A 152 -28.30 -6.19 -20.63
N VAL A 153 -29.11 -5.86 -19.62
CA VAL A 153 -28.68 -4.95 -18.55
C VAL A 153 -27.50 -5.55 -17.80
N VAL A 154 -27.55 -6.83 -17.42
CA VAL A 154 -26.43 -7.51 -16.75
C VAL A 154 -25.17 -7.50 -17.62
N PHE A 155 -25.30 -7.82 -18.91
CA PHE A 155 -24.18 -7.76 -19.86
C PHE A 155 -23.55 -6.35 -19.91
N LEU A 156 -24.37 -5.31 -20.07
CA LEU A 156 -23.87 -3.92 -20.15
C LEU A 156 -23.20 -3.49 -18.84
N LEU A 157 -23.72 -3.91 -17.69
CA LEU A 157 -23.09 -3.65 -16.41
C LEU A 157 -21.73 -4.37 -16.32
N PHE A 158 -21.61 -5.63 -16.76
CA PHE A 158 -20.33 -6.34 -16.78
C PHE A 158 -19.34 -5.74 -17.78
N ALA A 159 -19.81 -5.25 -18.93
CA ALA A 159 -18.97 -4.52 -19.87
C ALA A 159 -18.43 -3.22 -19.25
N ALA A 160 -19.26 -2.51 -18.49
CA ALA A 160 -18.84 -1.30 -17.76
C ALA A 160 -17.83 -1.62 -16.65
N THR A 161 -18.06 -2.67 -15.84
CA THR A 161 -17.11 -3.07 -14.79
C THR A 161 -15.82 -3.64 -15.37
N ALA A 162 -15.87 -4.35 -16.51
CA ALA A 162 -14.70 -4.79 -17.26
C ALA A 162 -13.88 -3.61 -17.77
N PHE A 163 -14.51 -2.55 -18.29
CA PHE A 163 -13.82 -1.33 -18.69
C PHE A 163 -13.14 -0.65 -17.48
N MET A 164 -13.83 -0.54 -16.34
CA MET A 164 -13.25 -0.02 -15.11
C MET A 164 -12.04 -0.87 -14.65
N SER A 165 -12.16 -2.19 -14.69
CA SER A 165 -11.06 -3.11 -14.35
C SER A 165 -9.89 -3.01 -15.31
N PHE A 166 -10.13 -2.86 -16.61
CA PHE A 166 -9.08 -2.70 -17.60
C PHE A 166 -8.35 -1.36 -17.40
N ARG A 167 -9.08 -0.30 -17.05
CA ARG A 167 -8.48 0.99 -16.64
C ARG A 167 -7.63 0.84 -15.39
N ASN A 168 -8.05 0.03 -14.41
CA ASN A 168 -7.26 -0.28 -13.22
C ASN A 168 -6.00 -1.09 -13.56
N VAL A 169 -6.07 -2.04 -14.49
CA VAL A 169 -4.89 -2.77 -15.01
C VAL A 169 -3.93 -1.81 -15.70
N MET A 170 -4.42 -0.93 -16.58
CA MET A 170 -3.58 0.06 -17.26
C MET A 170 -2.90 1.03 -16.28
N HIS A 171 -3.61 1.46 -15.24
CA HIS A 171 -3.04 2.27 -14.18
C HIS A 171 -1.95 1.49 -13.43
N PHE A 172 -2.27 0.27 -12.98
CA PHE A 172 -1.33 -0.60 -12.29
C PHE A 172 -0.07 -0.89 -13.12
N ARG A 173 -0.20 -1.07 -14.44
CA ARG A 173 0.96 -1.24 -15.34
C ARG A 173 1.84 0.01 -15.46
N ARG A 174 1.28 1.20 -15.26
CA ARG A 174 2.02 2.48 -15.34
C ARG A 174 2.64 2.87 -14.00
N THR A 175 1.94 2.65 -12.89
CA THR A 175 2.34 3.17 -11.56
C THR A 175 2.81 2.09 -10.60
N GLY A 176 2.52 0.82 -10.88
CA GLY A 176 2.71 -0.29 -9.93
C GLY A 176 1.74 -0.26 -8.75
N THR A 177 0.76 0.64 -8.74
CA THR A 177 -0.19 0.87 -7.64
C THR A 177 -1.64 0.72 -8.13
N LEU A 178 -2.49 0.11 -7.30
CA LEU A 178 -3.91 -0.09 -7.61
C LEU A 178 -4.71 1.19 -7.33
N PRO A 179 -5.56 1.68 -8.25
CA PRO A 179 -6.51 2.75 -7.95
C PRO A 179 -7.49 2.29 -6.87
N ASP A 180 -7.73 3.13 -5.86
CA ASP A 180 -8.56 2.84 -4.67
C ASP A 180 -8.02 1.80 -3.67
N ALA A 181 -6.79 1.31 -3.84
CA ALA A 181 -6.03 0.87 -2.68
C ALA A 181 -5.60 2.13 -1.93
N VAL A 182 -6.45 2.62 -1.03
CA VAL A 182 -5.97 3.44 0.07
C VAL A 182 -4.93 2.58 0.79
N SER A 183 -3.66 2.86 0.49
CA SER A 183 -2.46 2.43 1.23
C SER A 183 -2.39 0.94 1.61
N ASP A 184 -2.12 0.03 0.66
CA ASP A 184 -1.62 -1.31 1.03
C ASP A 184 -0.61 -1.88 0.00
N PRO A 185 0.71 -1.90 0.32
CA PRO A 185 1.77 -2.39 -0.57
C PRO A 185 1.75 -3.91 -0.78
N THR A 186 0.93 -4.66 -0.03
CA THR A 186 0.87 -6.13 -0.06
C THR A 186 0.35 -6.66 -1.40
N PHE A 187 -0.57 -5.92 -2.04
CA PHE A 187 -1.24 -6.33 -3.27
C PHE A 187 -0.33 -6.22 -4.52
N ALA A 188 0.54 -5.20 -4.55
CA ALA A 188 1.48 -4.98 -5.65
C ALA A 188 2.60 -6.03 -5.68
N ALA A 189 2.95 -6.62 -4.52
CA ALA A 189 3.96 -7.67 -4.40
C ALA A 189 3.48 -9.02 -4.95
N GLN A 190 2.22 -9.39 -4.71
CA GLN A 190 1.69 -10.70 -5.12
C GLN A 190 1.44 -10.82 -6.63
N SER A 191 1.03 -9.73 -7.28
CA SER A 191 0.80 -9.71 -8.73
C SER A 191 2.09 -9.80 -9.55
N LYS A 192 3.24 -9.40 -8.99
CA LYS A 192 4.57 -9.64 -9.57
C LYS A 192 5.09 -11.07 -9.32
N ALA A 193 4.76 -11.67 -8.19
CA ALA A 193 5.16 -13.04 -7.86
C ALA A 193 4.47 -14.10 -8.74
N ALA A 194 3.21 -13.88 -9.13
CA ALA A 194 2.44 -14.82 -9.95
C ALA A 194 2.92 -15.01 -11.41
N PHE A 195 3.83 -14.15 -11.90
CA PHE A 195 4.41 -14.23 -13.25
C PHE A 195 5.95 -14.36 -13.25
N SER A 196 6.57 -14.49 -12.07
CA SER A 196 7.99 -14.80 -11.97
C SER A 196 8.19 -16.29 -12.23
N SER A 197 8.85 -16.64 -13.33
CA SER A 197 9.14 -18.02 -13.76
C SER A 197 10.20 -18.73 -12.89
N ASN A 198 10.36 -18.33 -11.63
CA ASN A 198 11.33 -18.90 -10.72
C ASN A 198 10.57 -19.80 -9.73
N PRO A 199 10.81 -21.13 -9.70
CA PRO A 199 10.20 -21.98 -8.71
C PRO A 199 10.75 -21.56 -7.35
N ALA A 200 9.88 -21.07 -6.47
CA ALA A 200 10.20 -21.02 -5.06
C ALA A 200 10.35 -22.47 -4.61
N HIS A 201 11.58 -22.88 -4.29
CA HIS A 201 11.83 -24.10 -3.54
C HIS A 201 11.10 -23.98 -2.20
N ASP A 202 9.99 -24.70 -2.08
CA ASP A 202 9.47 -25.16 -0.80
C ASP A 202 10.58 -25.97 -0.14
N PHE A 203 11.07 -25.48 1.00
CA PHE A 203 11.76 -26.34 1.94
C PHE A 203 10.70 -27.03 2.79
N GLU A 204 10.76 -28.34 2.74
CA GLU A 204 9.97 -29.32 3.47
C GLU A 204 9.97 -29.03 4.98
N GLU A 205 8.77 -28.86 5.56
CA GLU A 205 8.52 -29.13 6.98
C GLU A 205 7.56 -30.33 7.03
N GLU A 206 8.13 -31.53 6.98
CA GLU A 206 7.50 -32.77 7.42
C GLU A 206 8.52 -33.47 8.36
N GLU A 207 8.04 -34.05 9.46
CA GLU A 207 8.78 -34.63 10.61
C GLU A 207 9.23 -33.58 11.66
N ASP A 208 8.74 -33.55 12.91
CA ASP A 208 8.59 -34.62 13.87
C ASP A 208 7.41 -34.38 14.84
N ASP A 209 6.46 -35.32 14.87
CA ASP A 209 5.43 -35.43 15.90
C ASP A 209 5.49 -36.86 16.47
N PHE A 210 6.37 -37.12 17.45
CA PHE A 210 6.34 -38.38 18.19
C PHE A 210 6.98 -38.37 19.59
N ARG A 211 6.13 -38.64 20.59
CA ARG A 211 6.37 -39.28 21.91
C ARG A 211 7.08 -38.50 23.03
N SER A 212 6.27 -37.90 23.91
CA SER A 212 5.98 -38.40 25.27
C SER A 212 4.86 -37.53 25.87
N GLY A 213 3.83 -37.97 26.60
CA GLY A 213 3.64 -39.21 27.32
C GLY A 213 3.33 -38.93 28.80
N ARG A 214 2.06 -38.57 29.10
CA ARG A 214 1.31 -38.91 30.33
C ARG A 214 1.43 -38.00 31.58
N GLY A 215 0.27 -37.55 32.09
CA GLY A 215 0.11 -37.01 33.45
C GLY A 215 -1.27 -36.38 33.74
N THR A 216 -2.22 -37.19 34.20
CA THR A 216 -3.57 -36.84 34.71
C THR A 216 -3.58 -36.01 36.00
N ALA A 217 -4.54 -35.09 36.19
CA ALA A 217 -5.54 -35.07 37.30
C ALA A 217 -6.20 -33.70 37.59
N MET A 218 -7.54 -33.76 37.75
CA MET A 218 -8.50 -32.99 38.58
C MET A 218 -8.28 -31.53 38.98
N GLY A 219 -9.39 -30.76 38.88
CA GLY A 219 -9.52 -29.39 39.36
C GLY A 219 -9.88 -29.22 40.83
N SER A 220 -9.73 -27.98 41.31
CA SER A 220 -10.48 -27.40 42.43
C SER A 220 -10.45 -25.87 42.33
N SER A 221 -11.54 -25.27 42.79
CA SER A 221 -11.93 -23.86 42.76
C SER A 221 -11.31 -22.95 43.83
N LEU A 222 -10.90 -21.73 43.38
CA LEU A 222 -10.79 -20.41 44.05
C LEU A 222 -9.77 -20.17 45.21
N PRO A 223 -9.34 -18.91 45.52
CA PRO A 223 -9.70 -17.61 44.92
C PRO A 223 -8.58 -16.60 44.57
N SER A 224 -8.92 -15.74 43.60
CA SER A 224 -8.51 -14.35 43.37
C SER A 224 -7.33 -13.77 44.17
N ILE A 225 -6.17 -13.67 43.52
CA ILE A 225 -5.13 -12.67 43.83
C ILE A 225 -4.57 -12.15 42.48
N ARG A 226 -4.66 -10.82 42.30
CA ARG A 226 -3.92 -9.93 41.38
C ARG A 226 -3.08 -10.62 40.29
N GLY A 227 -3.55 -10.57 39.04
CA GLY A 227 -2.81 -10.99 37.86
C GLY A 227 -2.65 -9.83 36.87
N ASP A 228 -1.41 -9.67 36.41
CA ASP A 228 -0.87 -8.72 35.44
C ASP A 228 -1.76 -8.41 34.23
N ARG A 229 -1.63 -7.17 33.77
CA ARG A 229 -2.27 -6.63 32.57
C ARG A 229 -1.20 -6.26 31.53
N ASP A 230 -0.33 -7.21 31.20
CA ASP A 230 0.80 -7.01 30.27
C ASP A 230 0.64 -7.72 28.90
N GLU A 231 -0.54 -8.25 28.56
CA GLU A 231 -0.73 -9.02 27.31
C GLU A 231 -1.21 -8.22 26.06
N ASP A 232 -1.26 -6.87 26.09
CA ASP A 232 -1.76 -6.06 24.94
C ASP A 232 -0.67 -5.37 24.09
N TYR A 233 0.57 -5.87 24.08
CA TYR A 233 1.64 -5.32 23.22
C TYR A 233 1.66 -5.91 21.81
N SER A 234 0.78 -5.42 20.95
CA SER A 234 0.82 -5.72 19.51
C SER A 234 2.08 -5.11 18.85
N LEU A 235 2.89 -5.95 18.20
CA LEU A 235 3.90 -5.50 17.23
C LEU A 235 3.24 -4.57 16.21
N LEU A 236 3.98 -3.56 15.71
CA LEU A 236 3.48 -2.75 14.60
C LEU A 236 3.43 -3.64 13.34
N HIS A 237 2.32 -4.32 13.19
CA HIS A 237 1.81 -4.70 11.90
C HIS A 237 1.39 -3.42 11.21
N GLN A 238 2.14 -3.02 10.19
CA GLN A 238 1.58 -2.14 9.17
C GLN A 238 0.47 -2.92 8.45
N SER A 239 -0.71 -2.87 9.05
CA SER A 239 -1.99 -3.09 8.38
C SER A 239 -2.94 -2.02 8.92
N GLU A 240 -2.67 -0.76 8.61
CA GLU A 240 -3.61 0.32 8.86
C GLU A 240 -4.46 0.57 7.63
N VAL A 241 -5.58 -0.15 7.55
CA VAL A 241 -6.83 0.37 6.97
C VAL A 241 -7.97 -0.42 7.60
N ASP A 242 -8.47 0.09 8.73
CA ASP A 242 -9.90 0.30 9.04
C ASP A 242 -10.09 0.65 10.54
N GLU A 243 -10.27 1.94 10.87
CA GLU A 243 -11.02 2.40 12.05
C GLU A 243 -11.80 3.68 11.67
N PHE A 244 -13.00 3.83 12.21
CA PHE A 244 -14.19 4.41 11.55
C PHE A 244 -14.26 5.93 11.36
N GLY A 245 -15.06 6.32 10.37
CA GLY A 245 -15.27 7.72 9.97
C GLY A 245 -16.04 8.62 10.95
N ASN A 246 -15.76 9.92 10.82
CA ASN A 246 -16.64 11.02 11.17
C ASN A 246 -16.42 12.16 10.14
N PRO A 247 -17.47 12.71 9.51
CA PRO A 247 -17.32 13.68 8.44
C PRO A 247 -17.26 15.08 9.04
N ASN A 248 -16.06 15.58 9.35
CA ASN A 248 -15.71 17.01 9.39
C ASN A 248 -14.33 17.19 10.03
N GLY A 249 -13.29 17.18 9.19
CA GLY A 249 -11.94 17.59 9.56
C GLY A 249 -11.19 17.93 8.28
N ARG A 250 -10.98 19.22 8.03
CA ARG A 250 -10.33 19.74 6.81
C ARG A 250 -8.83 19.39 6.85
N SER A 251 -8.36 18.54 5.94
CA SER A 251 -6.92 18.33 5.72
C SER A 251 -6.30 19.52 4.97
N ALA A 252 -5.18 20.00 5.52
CA ALA A 252 -4.28 20.96 4.90
C ALA A 252 -3.64 20.37 3.62
N MET A 253 -3.46 21.25 2.63
CA MET A 253 -2.99 20.93 1.29
C MET A 253 -1.51 20.52 1.26
N HIS A 254 -1.20 19.41 0.59
CA HIS A 254 0.12 19.20 -0.03
C HIS A 254 -0.03 19.38 -1.54
N GLY A 255 0.69 20.40 -2.07
CA GLY A 255 0.71 20.75 -3.48
C GLY A 255 1.44 19.70 -4.32
N ALA A 256 0.84 19.35 -5.45
CA ALA A 256 1.46 18.56 -6.50
C ALA A 256 2.47 19.42 -7.28
N TYR A 257 3.69 18.93 -7.42
CA TYR A 257 4.73 19.50 -8.28
C TYR A 257 4.42 19.13 -9.75
N ASP A 258 4.27 20.15 -10.60
CA ASP A 258 4.11 20.05 -12.06
C ASP A 258 5.38 20.62 -12.73
N PRO A 259 6.18 19.81 -13.46
CA PRO A 259 7.43 20.25 -14.05
C PRO A 259 7.28 20.98 -15.40
N THR A 260 6.09 21.48 -15.78
CA THR A 260 5.87 22.09 -17.10
C THR A 260 5.35 23.54 -17.12
N ALA A 261 5.27 24.24 -15.99
CA ALA A 261 4.76 25.62 -15.95
C ALA A 261 5.87 26.68 -16.09
N SER A 262 5.76 27.52 -17.12
CA SER A 262 6.64 28.67 -17.37
C SER A 262 6.04 30.01 -16.91
N THR A 263 6.82 30.72 -16.07
CA THR A 263 7.01 32.18 -15.99
C THR A 263 6.03 33.09 -15.22
N ALA A 264 6.68 33.96 -14.42
CA ALA A 264 6.33 35.32 -13.98
C ALA A 264 5.53 35.55 -12.67
N GLY A 265 6.20 36.20 -11.72
CA GLY A 265 5.59 37.31 -10.96
C GLY A 265 5.60 37.22 -9.43
N GLY A 266 6.63 37.80 -8.81
CA GLY A 266 6.44 38.82 -7.76
C GLY A 266 6.15 38.41 -6.31
N SER A 267 7.15 38.71 -5.47
CA SER A 267 7.03 39.46 -4.20
C SER A 267 6.84 38.74 -2.84
N VAL A 268 7.99 38.55 -2.16
CA VAL A 268 8.36 39.06 -0.82
C VAL A 268 7.38 38.89 0.36
N LEU A 269 7.82 38.14 1.40
CA LEU A 269 7.99 38.66 2.78
C LEU A 269 8.79 37.71 3.71
N HIS A 270 9.90 38.27 4.22
CA HIS A 270 10.84 37.93 5.31
C HIS A 270 10.18 37.50 6.65
N ASP A 271 10.81 36.94 7.69
CA ASP A 271 12.17 36.54 8.08
C ASP A 271 12.04 35.72 9.40
N TYR A 272 13.06 34.93 9.81
CA TYR A 272 13.76 35.03 11.11
C TYR A 272 14.92 34.00 11.19
N ASN A 273 16.08 34.43 10.69
CA ASN A 273 17.43 34.38 11.27
C ASN A 273 17.84 33.25 12.24
N THR A 274 18.95 32.56 11.91
CA THR A 274 20.11 32.35 12.82
C THR A 274 21.40 32.20 11.99
N THR A 275 22.09 33.33 11.75
CA THR A 275 23.56 33.60 11.84
C THR A 275 24.56 32.49 11.41
N THR A 276 25.54 32.71 10.51
CA THR A 276 26.76 33.57 10.66
C THR A 276 27.53 33.49 9.31
N SER A 277 27.63 34.53 8.46
CA SER A 277 28.54 35.72 8.43
C SER A 277 29.78 35.57 7.51
N TYR A 278 30.13 36.69 6.85
CA TYR A 278 31.23 37.04 5.91
C TYR A 278 31.04 36.62 4.43
N GLY A 279 30.82 37.47 3.40
CA GLY A 279 31.07 38.91 3.16
C GLY A 279 32.50 39.11 2.60
N GLY A 280 32.83 39.72 1.44
CA GLY A 280 32.14 40.36 0.32
C GLY A 280 33.17 41.21 -0.49
N ALA A 281 32.91 41.43 -1.79
CA ALA A 281 33.22 42.63 -2.61
C ALA A 281 34.59 42.92 -3.31
N HIS A 282 34.49 42.98 -4.66
CA HIS A 282 34.95 44.02 -5.64
C HIS A 282 36.41 44.21 -6.12
N GLY A 283 36.56 44.25 -7.46
CA GLY A 283 36.96 45.49 -8.16
C GLY A 283 38.37 45.56 -8.78
N GLN A 284 38.44 45.41 -10.10
CA GLN A 284 39.63 45.61 -10.96
C GLN A 284 39.91 47.11 -11.25
N HIS A 285 41.18 47.53 -11.14
CA HIS A 285 41.74 48.69 -11.86
C HIS A 285 43.21 48.42 -12.27
N TYR A 286 43.52 48.76 -13.51
CA TYR A 286 44.77 48.48 -14.25
C TYR A 286 45.74 49.68 -14.18
N ALA A 287 47.04 49.42 -14.02
CA ALA A 287 48.14 50.36 -14.37
C ALA A 287 49.37 49.56 -14.88
N PRO A 288 50.14 50.08 -15.87
CA PRO A 288 51.11 49.31 -16.68
C PRO A 288 52.56 49.31 -16.13
N PRO A 289 53.50 48.50 -16.69
CA PRO A 289 54.71 48.03 -16.00
C PRO A 289 56.02 48.67 -16.47
N SER A 290 56.98 48.77 -15.54
CA SER A 290 58.44 48.88 -15.75
C SER A 290 59.12 48.30 -14.51
N GLU A 291 60.21 47.55 -14.50
CA GLU A 291 61.13 46.99 -15.48
C GLU A 291 61.99 45.97 -14.69
N TRP A 292 62.41 44.88 -15.34
CA TRP A 292 63.61 44.07 -15.08
C TRP A 292 63.82 43.31 -13.74
N GLY A 293 63.87 41.98 -13.88
CA GLY A 293 64.46 41.05 -12.92
C GLY A 293 64.07 39.60 -13.25
N SER A 294 64.80 38.96 -14.16
CA SER A 294 64.53 37.60 -14.61
C SER A 294 64.90 36.53 -13.57
N SER A 295 64.06 35.49 -13.54
CA SER A 295 64.18 34.13 -12.97
C SER A 295 63.61 33.93 -11.56
N GLU A 296 62.61 33.04 -11.50
CA GLU A 296 61.80 32.58 -10.36
C GLU A 296 60.53 33.39 -10.07
N ASP A 297 59.54 33.28 -10.94
CA ASP A 297 58.15 33.08 -10.51
C ASP A 297 57.28 32.70 -11.70
N LYS A 298 56.86 31.44 -11.77
CA LYS A 298 55.79 31.03 -12.69
C LYS A 298 54.47 31.49 -12.10
N MET A 299 54.12 32.73 -12.44
CA MET A 299 52.80 33.13 -12.92
C MET A 299 51.61 32.55 -12.16
N THR A 300 51.17 33.30 -11.14
CA THR A 300 49.75 33.63 -10.86
C THR A 300 48.73 32.69 -11.49
N ASP A 301 48.48 31.55 -10.85
CA ASP A 301 47.26 30.80 -11.10
C ASP A 301 46.14 31.49 -10.32
N ILE A 302 45.01 31.73 -10.97
CA ILE A 302 43.87 32.36 -10.34
C ILE A 302 43.40 31.43 -9.20
N ASP A 303 43.24 31.94 -7.98
CA ASP A 303 42.70 31.20 -6.81
C ASP A 303 41.22 30.79 -7.06
N ILE A 304 40.99 29.82 -7.95
CA ILE A 304 39.66 29.28 -8.24
C ILE A 304 39.34 28.12 -7.28
N TYR A 305 40.34 27.40 -6.78
CA TYR A 305 40.18 26.30 -5.83
C TYR A 305 41.44 26.06 -5.00
N ASN A 306 41.28 25.43 -3.83
CA ASN A 306 42.39 25.00 -2.99
C ASN A 306 42.90 23.64 -3.46
N GLN A 307 44.17 23.55 -3.87
CA GLN A 307 44.76 22.29 -4.30
C GLN A 307 45.10 21.39 -3.10
N TYR A 308 44.57 20.17 -3.09
CA TYR A 308 44.92 19.15 -2.10
C TYR A 308 45.81 18.05 -2.72
N PRO A 309 46.83 17.58 -2.00
CA PRO A 309 47.76 16.56 -2.51
C PRO A 309 47.15 15.16 -2.33
N LEU A 310 46.34 14.74 -3.29
CA LEU A 310 45.65 13.45 -3.29
C LEU A 310 46.45 12.36 -4.02
N VAL A 311 46.40 11.13 -3.52
CA VAL A 311 47.06 9.95 -4.10
C VAL A 311 46.02 8.85 -4.35
N LEU A 312 45.97 8.36 -5.58
CA LEU A 312 45.15 7.22 -5.97
C LEU A 312 45.93 5.92 -5.78
N ASP A 313 45.40 4.98 -5.01
CA ASP A 313 45.91 3.61 -4.98
C ASP A 313 45.46 2.88 -6.26
N PRO A 314 46.39 2.41 -7.11
CA PRO A 314 46.05 1.76 -8.37
C PRO A 314 45.28 0.44 -8.20
N THR A 315 45.41 -0.23 -7.03
CA THR A 315 44.80 -1.55 -6.77
C THR A 315 43.41 -1.40 -6.18
N SER A 316 43.27 -0.67 -5.08
CA SER A 316 41.97 -0.48 -4.42
C SER A 316 41.09 0.57 -5.10
N LYS A 317 41.68 1.40 -5.98
CA LYS A 317 41.06 2.61 -6.55
C LYS A 317 40.64 3.63 -5.49
N ALA A 318 41.12 3.49 -4.26
CA ALA A 318 40.85 4.45 -3.18
C ALA A 318 41.73 5.70 -3.33
N ILE A 319 41.14 6.86 -3.01
CA ILE A 319 41.84 8.14 -2.97
C ILE A 319 42.18 8.44 -1.52
N ASN A 320 43.45 8.76 -1.27
CA ASN A 320 44.00 9.08 0.06
C ASN A 320 44.72 10.44 0.03
N LEU A 321 44.85 11.08 1.19
CA LEU A 321 45.61 12.32 1.34
C LEU A 321 47.11 12.02 1.51
N SER A 322 47.98 12.71 0.77
CA SER A 322 49.42 12.70 1.01
C SER A 322 49.74 13.47 2.28
N THR A 323 50.60 12.93 3.13
CA THR A 323 51.00 13.51 4.42
C THR A 323 51.66 14.87 4.19
N THR A 324 50.90 15.94 4.34
CA THR A 324 51.34 17.32 4.11
C THR A 324 50.85 18.18 5.28
N ASN A 325 51.48 19.32 5.54
CA ASN A 325 51.21 20.23 6.65
C ASN A 325 49.79 20.86 6.60
N THR A 326 48.76 20.06 6.76
CA THR A 326 47.37 20.49 7.02
C THR A 326 47.16 20.64 8.53
N SER A 327 46.38 21.63 8.94
CA SER A 327 45.90 21.73 10.33
C SER A 327 45.18 20.44 10.74
N PRO A 328 45.27 19.98 12.00
CA PRO A 328 44.63 18.74 12.44
C PRO A 328 43.13 18.68 12.12
N ALA A 329 42.42 19.82 12.31
CA ALA A 329 40.98 19.92 12.04
C ALA A 329 40.63 19.84 10.54
N SER A 330 41.51 20.32 9.66
CA SER A 330 41.30 20.16 8.22
C SER A 330 41.65 18.75 7.75
N HIS A 331 42.63 18.10 8.38
CA HIS A 331 43.00 16.72 8.02
C HIS A 331 41.87 15.74 8.33
N GLU A 332 41.20 15.90 9.48
CA GLU A 332 40.07 15.06 9.88
C GLU A 332 38.89 15.19 8.91
N THR A 333 38.45 16.41 8.62
CA THR A 333 37.34 16.66 7.69
C THR A 333 37.64 16.15 6.27
N LEU A 334 38.87 16.34 5.77
CA LEU A 334 39.26 15.77 4.48
C LEU A 334 39.31 14.24 4.49
N SER A 335 39.72 13.63 5.60
CA SER A 335 39.75 12.17 5.73
C SER A 335 38.34 11.58 5.69
N GLU A 336 37.38 12.20 6.38
CA GLU A 336 35.97 11.79 6.37
C GLU A 336 35.37 11.88 4.95
N GLU A 337 35.62 12.98 4.24
CA GLU A 337 35.14 13.18 2.87
C GLU A 337 35.77 12.18 1.88
N LEU A 338 37.06 11.86 2.04
CA LEU A 338 37.71 10.83 1.23
C LEU A 338 37.14 9.44 1.51
N GLU A 339 36.80 9.12 2.75
CA GLU A 339 36.12 7.87 3.08
C GLU A 339 34.71 7.79 2.49
N ALA A 340 33.95 8.89 2.54
CA ALA A 340 32.66 9.00 1.89
C ALA A 340 32.77 8.83 0.36
N LEU A 341 33.75 9.47 -0.27
CA LEU A 341 34.04 9.34 -1.70
C LEU A 341 34.42 7.90 -2.08
N ASN A 342 35.28 7.25 -1.30
CA ASN A 342 35.68 5.86 -1.52
C ASN A 342 34.50 4.88 -1.34
N THR A 343 33.61 5.15 -0.39
CA THR A 343 32.37 4.38 -0.19
C THR A 343 31.41 4.57 -1.36
N LEU A 344 31.23 5.81 -1.83
CA LEU A 344 30.42 6.12 -3.00
C LEU A 344 30.98 5.42 -4.25
N HIS A 345 32.29 5.46 -4.48
CA HIS A 345 32.94 4.77 -5.60
C HIS A 345 32.65 3.27 -5.61
N ARG A 346 32.80 2.58 -4.46
CA ARG A 346 32.45 1.16 -4.31
C ARG A 346 30.97 0.90 -4.61
N SER A 347 30.08 1.80 -4.18
CA SER A 347 28.64 1.68 -4.43
C SER A 347 28.26 1.85 -5.90
N LEU A 348 28.95 2.73 -6.62
CA LEU A 348 28.73 2.97 -8.06
C LEU A 348 29.29 1.83 -8.91
N ILE A 349 30.41 1.22 -8.52
CA ILE A 349 30.95 0.05 -9.23
C ILE A 349 30.05 -1.19 -9.02
N ALA A 350 29.36 -1.28 -7.89
CA ALA A 350 28.43 -2.36 -7.61
C ALA A 350 27.10 -2.25 -8.40
N LEU A 351 26.85 -1.14 -9.08
CA LEU A 351 25.73 -0.99 -10.00
C LEU A 351 25.96 -1.77 -11.29
N ASP A 352 24.87 -2.17 -11.94
CA ASP A 352 24.92 -2.69 -13.30
C ASP A 352 25.35 -1.56 -14.27
N PRO A 353 26.10 -1.86 -15.35
CA PRO A 353 26.43 -0.88 -16.39
C PRO A 353 25.17 -0.14 -16.87
N PRO A 354 25.16 1.22 -16.88
CA PRO A 354 26.31 2.10 -17.07
C PRO A 354 27.01 2.65 -15.81
N ASN A 355 26.88 2.03 -14.61
CA ASN A 355 27.49 2.48 -13.34
C ASN A 355 27.15 3.92 -12.95
N ILE A 356 26.08 4.45 -13.55
CA ILE A 356 25.48 5.73 -13.23
C ILE A 356 24.20 5.46 -12.43
N PRO A 357 23.93 6.24 -11.37
CA PRO A 357 22.69 6.10 -10.62
C PRO A 357 21.47 6.22 -11.56
N PRO A 358 20.53 5.25 -11.53
CA PRO A 358 19.27 5.40 -12.24
C PRO A 358 18.45 6.55 -11.63
N PRO A 359 17.44 7.07 -12.35
CA PRO A 359 16.50 7.99 -11.74
C PRO A 359 15.86 7.36 -10.50
N PRO A 360 15.55 8.14 -9.43
CA PRO A 360 15.02 7.61 -8.16
C PRO A 360 13.73 6.80 -8.29
N LEU A 361 12.99 6.99 -9.39
CA LEU A 361 11.79 6.25 -9.73
C LEU A 361 11.96 5.66 -11.14
N PRO A 362 11.49 4.41 -11.39
CA PRO A 362 10.81 3.50 -10.47
C PRO A 362 11.79 2.74 -9.53
N ILE A 363 11.33 2.44 -8.31
CA ILE A 363 12.15 1.77 -7.28
C ILE A 363 12.23 0.26 -7.54
N ASN A 364 13.41 -0.32 -7.36
CA ASN A 364 13.58 -1.77 -7.38
C ASN A 364 12.98 -2.42 -6.12
N PRO A 365 11.95 -3.29 -6.25
CA PRO A 365 11.27 -3.86 -5.09
C PRO A 365 12.08 -4.92 -4.33
N LYS A 366 13.20 -5.41 -4.88
CA LYS A 366 13.95 -6.54 -4.32
C LYS A 366 14.41 -6.29 -2.88
N ARG A 367 14.99 -5.12 -2.61
CA ARG A 367 15.49 -4.77 -1.28
C ARG A 367 14.37 -4.60 -0.27
N SER A 368 13.30 -3.89 -0.62
CA SER A 368 12.09 -3.79 0.24
C SER A 368 11.50 -5.16 0.56
N GLY A 369 11.50 -6.08 -0.41
CA GLY A 369 11.06 -7.46 -0.20
C GLY A 369 11.93 -8.22 0.82
N GLN A 370 13.25 -8.09 0.72
CA GLN A 370 14.19 -8.69 1.67
C GLN A 370 14.05 -8.10 3.08
N ILE A 371 13.91 -6.78 3.20
CA ILE A 371 13.70 -6.08 4.48
C ILE A 371 12.41 -6.58 5.13
N ASN A 372 11.31 -6.67 4.37
CA ASN A 372 10.04 -7.19 4.89
C ASN A 372 10.14 -8.65 5.34
N LYS A 373 10.86 -9.51 4.59
CA LYS A 373 11.07 -10.91 5.00
C LYS A 373 11.83 -11.01 6.32
N LEU A 374 12.88 -10.20 6.52
CA LEU A 374 13.59 -10.17 7.80
C LEU A 374 12.71 -9.65 8.94
N LYS A 375 11.93 -8.58 8.69
CA LYS A 375 10.96 -8.05 9.64
C LYS A 375 9.93 -9.11 10.07
N ASP A 376 9.39 -9.87 9.13
CA ASP A 376 8.39 -10.91 9.42
C ASP A 376 9.00 -12.09 10.17
N SER A 377 10.26 -12.43 9.87
CA SER A 377 11.03 -13.42 10.61
C SER A 377 11.26 -12.96 12.06
N ALA A 378 11.63 -11.69 12.25
CA ALA A 378 11.80 -11.07 13.57
C ALA A 378 10.49 -11.03 14.36
N ASN A 379 9.39 -10.66 13.72
CA ASN A 379 8.05 -10.67 14.31
C ASN A 379 7.66 -12.09 14.78
N THR A 380 8.02 -13.11 14.00
CA THR A 380 7.76 -14.51 14.34
C THR A 380 8.59 -14.96 15.54
N ALA A 381 9.87 -14.58 15.61
CA ALA A 381 10.71 -14.83 16.77
C ALA A 381 10.17 -14.13 18.04
N TYR A 382 9.72 -12.88 17.91
CA TYR A 382 9.12 -12.12 19.01
C TYR A 382 7.86 -12.80 19.56
N ARG A 383 6.95 -13.27 18.68
CA ARG A 383 5.73 -13.99 19.11
C ARG A 383 6.01 -15.32 19.80
N LYS A 384 7.18 -15.91 19.54
CA LYS A 384 7.66 -17.11 20.25
C LYS A 384 8.35 -16.77 21.58
N ASN A 385 8.23 -15.53 22.06
CA ASN A 385 8.93 -14.98 23.22
C ASN A 385 10.47 -15.07 23.13
N ASN A 386 11.02 -15.27 21.93
CA ASN A 386 12.46 -15.23 21.70
C ASN A 386 12.88 -13.80 21.34
N HIS A 387 12.91 -12.93 22.35
CA HIS A 387 13.15 -11.49 22.17
C HIS A 387 14.59 -11.18 21.72
N ALA A 388 15.58 -11.95 22.19
CA ALA A 388 16.98 -11.77 21.80
C ALA A 388 17.19 -12.03 20.30
N GLU A 389 16.60 -13.11 19.78
CA GLU A 389 16.65 -13.42 18.35
C GLU A 389 15.85 -12.41 17.52
N ALA A 390 14.71 -11.94 18.02
CA ALA A 390 13.94 -10.87 17.37
C ALA A 390 14.77 -9.59 17.22
N VAL A 391 15.46 -9.15 18.28
CA VAL A 391 16.37 -8.00 18.23
C VAL A 391 17.46 -8.21 17.17
N ARG A 392 18.08 -9.39 17.14
CA ARG A 392 19.12 -9.73 16.15
C ARG A 392 18.59 -9.59 14.72
N LEU A 393 17.42 -10.14 14.44
CA LEU A 393 16.79 -10.09 13.11
C LEU A 393 16.35 -8.67 12.72
N TYR A 394 15.81 -7.88 13.66
CA TYR A 394 15.50 -6.47 13.39
C TYR A 394 16.75 -5.65 13.10
N THR A 395 17.87 -5.91 13.80
CA THR A 395 19.14 -5.23 13.54
C THR A 395 19.62 -5.48 12.12
N TYR A 396 19.61 -6.71 11.62
CA TYR A 396 19.93 -6.97 10.21
C TYR A 396 18.99 -6.26 9.24
N ALA A 397 17.69 -6.21 9.55
CA ALA A 397 16.74 -5.48 8.72
C ALA A 397 17.03 -3.97 8.68
N ILE A 398 17.42 -3.39 9.81
CA ILE A 398 17.82 -1.97 9.92
C ILE A 398 19.10 -1.71 9.14
N ASP A 399 20.13 -2.56 9.28
CA ASP A 399 21.39 -2.44 8.55
C ASP A 399 21.15 -2.47 7.03
N MET A 400 20.28 -3.36 6.54
CA MET A 400 19.90 -3.40 5.13
C MET A 400 19.12 -2.14 4.68
N GLY A 401 18.32 -1.57 5.56
CA GLY A 401 17.57 -0.33 5.32
C GLY A 401 18.46 0.90 5.26
N ILE A 402 19.42 1.02 6.17
CA ILE A 402 20.42 2.11 6.20
C ILE A 402 21.35 2.01 4.99
N ALA A 403 21.76 0.80 4.61
CA ALA A 403 22.63 0.57 3.46
C ALA A 403 21.93 0.77 2.09
N ARG A 404 20.73 1.38 2.05
CA ARG A 404 20.06 1.74 0.80
C ARG A 404 20.90 2.76 0.04
N PRO A 405 20.99 2.66 -1.30
CA PRO A 405 21.72 3.65 -2.06
C PRO A 405 21.08 5.04 -1.93
N GLY A 406 21.93 6.07 -1.79
CA GLY A 406 21.48 7.45 -1.53
C GLY A 406 20.68 8.10 -2.67
N TRP A 407 20.66 7.50 -3.86
CA TRP A 407 19.83 7.96 -5.00
C TRP A 407 18.41 7.40 -4.98
N GLU A 408 18.08 6.47 -4.08
CA GLU A 408 16.69 6.02 -3.87
C GLU A 408 15.90 7.05 -3.03
N PRO A 409 14.56 7.11 -3.14
CA PRO A 409 13.76 8.05 -2.37
C PRO A 409 13.95 7.87 -0.85
N MET A 410 14.42 8.92 -0.18
CA MET A 410 14.65 8.91 1.27
C MET A 410 13.37 8.64 2.07
N SER A 411 12.20 9.03 1.54
CA SER A 411 10.91 8.75 2.17
C SER A 411 10.68 7.24 2.35
N LEU A 412 11.07 6.41 1.38
CA LEU A 412 10.96 4.96 1.48
C LEU A 412 11.80 4.41 2.64
N ALA A 413 13.07 4.81 2.72
CA ALA A 413 13.92 4.31 3.80
C ALA A 413 13.45 4.82 5.17
N ARG A 414 13.00 6.08 5.28
CA ARG A 414 12.44 6.63 6.53
C ARG A 414 11.21 5.84 7.01
N GLU A 415 10.30 5.48 6.11
CA GLU A 415 9.12 4.71 6.46
C GLU A 415 9.45 3.28 6.90
N GLU A 416 10.36 2.61 6.20
CA GLU A 416 10.82 1.25 6.55
C GLU A 416 11.56 1.26 7.90
N LEU A 417 12.50 2.20 8.08
CA LEU A 417 13.30 2.34 9.30
C LEU A 417 12.45 2.70 10.52
N ALA A 418 11.48 3.61 10.38
CA ALA A 418 10.58 3.98 11.48
C ALA A 418 9.89 2.75 12.07
N ALA A 419 9.33 1.89 11.21
CA ALA A 419 8.65 0.67 11.65
C ALA A 419 9.60 -0.35 12.29
N LEU A 420 10.81 -0.51 11.73
CA LEU A 420 11.81 -1.44 12.25
C LEU A 420 12.34 -1.01 13.62
N PHE A 421 12.70 0.27 13.78
CA PHE A 421 13.13 0.82 15.05
C PHE A 421 12.04 0.69 16.12
N ALA A 422 10.78 1.01 15.78
CA ALA A 422 9.68 0.88 16.73
C ALA A 422 9.44 -0.57 17.19
N ASN A 423 9.63 -1.56 16.30
CA ASN A 423 9.48 -2.97 16.63
C ASN A 423 10.70 -3.52 17.40
N ARG A 424 11.91 -3.07 17.09
CA ARG A 424 13.10 -3.42 17.87
C ARG A 424 13.05 -2.80 19.27
N ALA A 425 12.56 -1.56 19.41
CA ALA A 425 12.28 -0.94 20.69
C ALA A 425 11.33 -1.80 21.55
N GLN A 426 10.26 -2.33 20.96
CA GLN A 426 9.35 -3.24 21.65
C GLN A 426 10.07 -4.52 22.13
N ALA A 427 10.94 -5.09 21.31
CA ALA A 427 11.73 -6.27 21.67
C ALA A 427 12.75 -5.99 22.78
N TYR A 428 13.31 -4.78 22.86
CA TYR A 428 14.15 -4.34 23.98
C TYR A 428 13.33 -4.11 25.25
N MET A 429 12.14 -3.50 25.15
CA MET A 429 11.23 -3.34 26.28
C MET A 429 10.81 -4.68 26.89
N ALA A 430 10.54 -5.70 26.06
CA ALA A 430 10.24 -7.05 26.52
C ALA A 430 11.44 -7.71 27.26
N GLN A 431 12.66 -7.25 27.00
CA GLN A 431 13.88 -7.66 27.72
C GLN A 431 14.20 -6.74 28.91
N GLN A 432 13.35 -5.75 29.20
CA GLN A 432 13.59 -4.69 30.18
C GLN A 432 14.87 -3.88 29.91
N ALA A 433 15.35 -3.87 28.67
CA ALA A 433 16.46 -3.04 28.21
C ALA A 433 15.96 -1.64 27.85
N TRP A 434 15.57 -0.87 28.86
CA TRP A 434 14.85 0.41 28.69
C TRP A 434 15.68 1.49 27.98
N ALA A 435 17.00 1.51 28.18
CA ALA A 435 17.88 2.50 27.54
C ALA A 435 17.96 2.29 26.03
N ASP A 436 18.20 1.04 25.59
CA ASP A 436 18.25 0.68 24.17
C ASP A 436 16.87 0.84 23.51
N GLY A 437 15.81 0.44 24.21
CA GLY A 437 14.43 0.66 23.77
C GLY A 437 14.08 2.13 23.57
N LEU A 438 14.57 3.02 24.45
CA LEU A 438 14.39 4.46 24.31
C LEU A 438 15.13 5.02 23.09
N VAL A 439 16.38 4.61 22.87
CA VAL A 439 17.17 5.06 21.72
C VAL A 439 16.47 4.68 20.42
N ASP A 440 16.02 3.43 20.31
CA ASP A 440 15.27 2.97 19.13
C ASP A 440 13.93 3.69 18.97
N ALA A 441 13.18 3.90 20.06
CA ALA A 441 11.92 4.64 19.99
C ALA A 441 12.15 6.09 19.51
N LYS A 442 13.24 6.74 19.97
CA LYS A 442 13.66 8.07 19.50
C LYS A 442 14.04 8.06 18.01
N CYS A 443 14.81 7.08 17.56
CA CYS A 443 15.15 6.92 16.15
C CYS A 443 13.90 6.72 15.28
N SER A 444 12.91 5.98 15.78
CA SER A 444 11.63 5.78 15.09
C SER A 444 10.83 7.09 14.93
N VAL A 445 10.67 7.87 16.00
CA VAL A 445 9.90 9.13 15.94
C VAL A 445 10.60 10.18 15.08
N GLU A 446 11.94 10.21 15.09
CA GLU A 446 12.72 11.10 14.21
C GLU A 446 12.59 10.70 12.73
N SER A 447 12.47 9.39 12.46
CA SER A 447 12.27 8.89 11.10
C SER A 447 10.88 9.25 10.57
N LYS A 448 9.84 9.08 11.39
CA LYS A 448 8.44 9.40 11.07
C LYS A 448 7.68 9.84 12.33
N PRO A 449 7.48 11.16 12.55
CA PRO A 449 6.81 11.67 13.75
C PRO A 449 5.28 11.61 13.68
N VAL A 450 4.68 11.75 12.49
CA VAL A 450 3.22 11.79 12.28
C VAL A 450 2.67 10.40 12.02
N GLY A 451 1.57 10.03 12.70
CA GLY A 451 0.93 8.72 12.54
C GLY A 451 1.82 7.59 13.05
N ASN A 452 2.57 7.85 14.12
CA ASN A 452 3.51 6.91 14.74
C ASN A 452 3.34 6.91 16.27
N VAL A 453 2.09 6.86 16.71
CA VAL A 453 1.67 6.89 18.12
C VAL A 453 2.44 5.89 18.96
N LYS A 454 2.57 4.64 18.48
CA LYS A 454 3.20 3.57 19.27
C LYS A 454 4.68 3.85 19.55
N ALA A 455 5.39 4.53 18.67
CA ALA A 455 6.79 4.91 18.93
C ALA A 455 6.88 6.00 20.00
N TRP A 456 6.01 7.01 19.96
CA TRP A 456 5.89 8.02 21.02
C TRP A 456 5.52 7.39 22.36
N TRP A 457 4.58 6.45 22.35
CA TRP A 457 4.15 5.71 23.54
C TRP A 457 5.31 4.89 24.13
N ARG A 458 6.04 4.16 23.29
CA ARG A 458 7.22 3.37 23.73
C ARG A 458 8.33 4.24 24.29
N ALA A 459 8.60 5.40 23.68
CA ALA A 459 9.58 6.36 24.19
C ALA A 459 9.18 6.87 25.59
N GLY A 460 7.92 7.28 25.74
CA GLY A 460 7.36 7.71 27.03
C GLY A 460 7.43 6.61 28.09
N ARG A 461 7.06 5.37 27.73
CA ARG A 461 7.11 4.24 28.65
C ARG A 461 8.52 3.91 29.09
N CYS A 462 9.49 3.85 28.16
CA CYS A 462 10.89 3.60 28.52
C CYS A 462 11.44 4.68 29.47
N LEU A 463 11.10 5.96 29.25
CA LEU A 463 11.49 7.05 30.15
C LEU A 463 10.86 6.91 31.53
N ALA A 464 9.58 6.53 31.59
CA ALA A 464 8.84 6.30 32.83
C ALA A 464 9.46 5.15 33.65
N GLU A 465 9.75 4.01 33.02
CA GLU A 465 10.37 2.85 33.68
C GLU A 465 11.81 3.14 34.17
N MET A 466 12.51 4.06 33.52
CA MET A 466 13.81 4.57 34.00
C MET A 466 13.71 5.65 35.08
N GLY A 467 12.50 6.04 35.50
CA GLY A 467 12.27 7.09 36.50
C GLY A 467 12.54 8.52 35.99
N ARG A 468 12.69 8.72 34.67
CA ARG A 468 12.92 10.03 34.04
C ARG A 468 11.59 10.71 33.70
N TRP A 469 10.79 10.99 34.74
CA TRP A 469 9.39 11.40 34.61
C TRP A 469 9.18 12.71 33.82
N GLU A 470 10.00 13.73 34.06
CA GLU A 470 9.89 15.02 33.37
C GLU A 470 10.15 14.89 31.85
N GLU A 471 11.16 14.11 31.48
CA GLU A 471 11.44 13.84 30.07
C GLU A 471 10.34 12.98 29.42
N ALA A 472 9.76 12.03 30.18
CA ALA A 472 8.63 11.23 29.70
C ALA A 472 7.44 12.14 29.37
N LYS A 473 7.12 13.09 30.26
CA LYS A 473 6.05 14.07 30.05
C LYS A 473 6.27 14.89 28.78
N VAL A 474 7.44 15.49 28.63
CA VAL A 474 7.79 16.29 27.43
C VAL A 474 7.71 15.46 26.15
N ALA A 475 8.18 14.21 26.18
CA ALA A 475 8.12 13.33 25.02
C ALA A 475 6.68 12.97 24.61
N ILE A 476 5.81 12.71 25.59
CA ILE A 476 4.40 12.36 25.34
C ILE A 476 3.62 13.59 24.85
N GLU A 477 3.84 14.76 25.45
CA GLU A 477 3.24 16.03 25.01
C GLU A 477 3.60 16.34 23.56
N ARG A 478 4.87 16.18 23.18
CA ARG A 478 5.31 16.33 21.79
C ARG A 478 4.64 15.32 20.85
N GLY A 479 4.43 14.08 21.29
CA GLY A 479 3.66 13.09 20.52
C GLY A 479 2.20 13.51 20.28
N LEU A 480 1.57 14.12 21.28
CA LEU A 480 0.18 14.62 21.19
C LEU A 480 0.02 15.78 20.20
N GLU A 481 1.08 16.56 19.94
CA GLU A 481 1.06 17.63 18.93
C GLU A 481 0.92 17.08 17.50
N PHE A 482 1.41 15.86 17.24
CA PHE A 482 1.37 15.23 15.92
C PHE A 482 0.09 14.43 15.66
N GLU A 483 -0.69 14.14 16.69
CA GLU A 483 -1.86 13.28 16.61
C GLU A 483 -3.18 14.08 16.58
N PRO A 484 -4.21 13.62 15.84
CA PRO A 484 -5.52 14.24 15.90
C PRO A 484 -6.09 14.20 17.32
N ARG A 485 -6.57 15.33 17.84
CA ARG A 485 -7.03 15.50 19.24
C ARG A 485 -8.09 14.48 19.73
N ASN A 486 -8.86 13.89 18.81
CA ASN A 486 -9.88 12.87 19.11
C ASN A 486 -9.53 11.46 18.61
N GLY A 487 -8.30 11.24 18.14
CA GLY A 487 -7.83 9.93 17.67
C GLY A 487 -7.65 8.95 18.83
N GLU A 488 -7.75 7.65 18.52
CA GLU A 488 -7.48 6.58 19.49
C GLU A 488 -6.06 6.67 20.05
N GLY A 489 -5.08 6.97 19.20
CA GLY A 489 -3.69 7.13 19.64
C GLY A 489 -3.46 8.31 20.59
N ALA A 490 -4.22 9.41 20.44
CA ALA A 490 -4.18 10.50 21.40
C ALA A 490 -4.71 10.07 22.78
N LYS A 491 -5.71 9.17 22.83
CA LYS A 491 -6.21 8.62 24.09
C LYS A 491 -5.16 7.73 24.77
N GLU A 492 -4.46 6.90 24.01
CA GLU A 492 -3.38 6.05 24.53
C GLU A 492 -2.24 6.90 25.14
N LEU A 493 -1.81 7.95 24.43
CA LEU A 493 -0.79 8.88 24.92
C LEU A 493 -1.25 9.66 26.15
N LEU A 494 -2.51 10.12 26.18
CA LEU A 494 -3.08 10.79 27.35
C LEU A 494 -3.17 9.86 28.57
N GLY A 495 -3.52 8.58 28.37
CA GLY A 495 -3.51 7.59 29.44
C GLY A 495 -2.13 7.38 30.03
N LEU A 496 -1.10 7.26 29.17
CA LEU A 496 0.29 7.16 29.62
C LEU A 496 0.76 8.46 30.32
N LEU A 497 0.32 9.63 29.85
CA LEU A 497 0.64 10.91 30.48
C LEU A 497 0.13 10.96 31.93
N GLU A 498 -1.11 10.52 32.16
CA GLU A 498 -1.69 10.45 33.52
C GLU A 498 -0.90 9.48 34.42
N GLU A 499 -0.49 8.33 33.90
CA GLU A 499 0.38 7.38 34.63
C GLU A 499 1.73 8.01 35.00
N VAL A 500 2.36 8.73 34.06
CA VAL A 500 3.63 9.43 34.26
C VAL A 500 3.50 10.54 35.30
N GLU A 501 2.45 11.36 35.24
CA GLU A 501 2.22 12.42 36.23
C GLU A 501 1.98 11.86 37.62
N ASN A 502 1.25 10.76 37.74
CA ASN A 502 1.04 10.08 39.01
C ASN A 502 2.32 9.39 39.51
N GLY A 503 3.16 8.90 38.60
CA GLY A 503 4.52 8.41 38.89
C GLY A 503 5.42 9.52 39.44
N ALA A 504 5.45 10.68 38.78
CA ALA A 504 6.21 11.85 39.19
C ALA A 504 5.81 12.33 40.59
N LYS A 505 4.51 12.45 40.87
CA LYS A 505 3.98 12.82 42.19
C LYS A 505 4.43 11.86 43.29
N ARG A 506 4.37 10.54 43.01
CA ARG A 506 4.82 9.50 43.94
C ARG A 506 6.33 9.54 44.18
N ALA A 507 7.13 9.87 43.16
CA ALA A 507 8.58 10.00 43.30
C ALA A 507 8.99 11.29 44.03
N SER A 508 8.15 12.33 43.98
CA SER A 508 8.37 13.61 44.68
C SER A 508 7.87 13.65 46.12
N SER A 509 7.10 12.63 46.54
CA SER A 509 6.60 12.45 47.92
C SER A 509 7.53 11.54 48.70
#